data_AF-A0AAW7K4A5-F1
#
_entry.id   AF-A0AAW7K4A5-F1
#
_cell.length_a   1.000
_cell.length_b   1.000
_cell.length_c   1.000
_cell.angle_alpha   90.00
_cell.angle_beta   90.00
_cell.angle_gamma   90.00
#
_symmetry.space_group_name_H-M   'P 1'
#
loop_
_entity.id
_entity.type
_entity.pdbx_description
1 polymer ?
#
loop_
_entity_poly.entity_id
_entity_poly.type
_entity_poly.pdbx_seq_one_letter_code
_entity_poly.pdbx_strand_id
1 'polypeptide(L)'
;MGYISGARAPYAGGTAMDASSLSHDATHAAADAPADTSLAHDRCRLKAVMANEEIAQDVLVAVLDRVDGVPLKVKNDIRIAVEELFVNVASYAYASVGDIELSVTVDGDARAVTVTLTDWGVPFDPFSCAAARPLKAYSVEEAPIGGLGIVMVKGLMDECFYRRVDGANEVRIVKRWAAPEPERVPAAPAWNGSGIDDLDKIQGELDDDDLTAIAGGMVVMEPHSWL
;
A
#
# COMPACT_ATOMS: atom_id res chain seq x y z
N MET A 1 -55.11 48.18 21.70
CA MET A 1 -56.19 48.05 20.70
C MET A 1 -55.88 46.80 19.91
N GLY A 2 -56.39 45.61 20.26
CA GLY A 2 -57.80 45.19 20.17
C GLY A 2 -57.93 44.37 18.87
N TYR A 3 -58.55 43.19 18.79
CA TYR A 3 -59.32 42.38 19.73
C TYR A 3 -59.74 41.11 18.93
N ILE A 4 -59.74 39.91 19.55
CA ILE A 4 -60.64 38.72 19.38
C ILE A 4 -60.87 38.13 17.97
N SER A 5 -61.24 36.87 17.72
CA SER A 5 -61.83 35.72 18.43
C SER A 5 -61.77 34.57 17.40
N GLY A 6 -61.42 33.32 17.69
CA GLY A 6 -62.16 32.42 18.57
C GLY A 6 -63.03 31.47 17.74
N ALA A 7 -62.65 30.18 17.68
CA ALA A 7 -63.58 29.07 17.58
C ALA A 7 -62.87 27.76 17.96
N ARG A 8 -63.40 27.14 19.02
CA ARG A 8 -62.98 25.90 19.64
C ARG A 8 -64.17 24.93 19.57
N ALA A 9 -63.87 23.64 19.42
CA ALA A 9 -64.53 22.45 20.01
C ALA A 9 -65.06 21.39 19.01
N PRO A 10 -65.30 20.12 19.44
CA PRO A 10 -64.84 19.43 20.65
C PRO A 10 -64.22 18.03 20.43
N TYR A 11 -63.71 17.51 21.55
CA TYR A 11 -63.26 16.16 21.86
C TYR A 11 -64.32 15.05 21.74
N ALA A 12 -63.87 13.83 21.45
CA ALA A 12 -64.13 12.58 22.20
C ALA A 12 -63.20 11.50 21.60
N GLY A 13 -62.40 10.71 22.31
CA GLY A 13 -62.42 10.27 23.70
C GLY A 13 -62.05 8.78 23.68
N GLY A 14 -61.03 8.35 24.44
CA GLY A 14 -60.68 6.93 24.55
C GLY A 14 -59.23 6.65 24.98
N THR A 15 -58.96 6.85 26.28
CA THR A 15 -58.16 6.02 27.23
C THR A 15 -57.13 5.01 26.70
N ALA A 16 -56.00 4.69 27.35
CA ALA A 16 -55.19 5.21 28.46
C ALA A 16 -54.07 4.16 28.65
N MET A 17 -52.85 4.64 28.92
CA MET A 17 -51.75 4.04 29.70
C MET A 17 -51.30 2.60 29.44
N ASP A 18 -50.05 2.44 29.03
CA ASP A 18 -49.05 1.84 29.93
C ASP A 18 -47.70 2.56 29.77
N ALA A 19 -47.08 2.86 30.91
CA ALA A 19 -45.78 3.46 31.04
C ALA A 19 -44.95 2.53 31.92
N SER A 20 -44.04 1.80 31.30
CA SER A 20 -42.96 1.12 32.01
C SER A 20 -41.65 1.26 31.24
N SER A 21 -40.80 2.13 31.79
CA SER A 21 -39.37 1.88 32.01
C SER A 21 -38.40 1.96 30.82
N LEU A 22 -37.76 3.14 30.74
CA LEU A 22 -36.42 3.34 30.18
C LEU A 22 -35.37 2.51 30.95
N SER A 23 -34.47 1.82 30.25
CA SER A 23 -33.01 2.02 30.37
C SER A 23 -32.20 0.97 29.58
N HIS A 24 -31.24 1.47 28.80
CA HIS A 24 -29.90 0.93 28.56
C HIS A 24 -29.70 -0.59 28.47
N ASP A 25 -29.46 -1.10 27.27
CA ASP A 25 -28.09 -1.44 26.90
C ASP A 25 -27.95 -1.68 25.40
N ALA A 26 -27.13 -0.83 24.79
CA ALA A 26 -26.46 -1.12 23.54
C ALA A 26 -25.30 -2.09 23.82
N THR A 27 -24.78 -2.69 22.75
CA THR A 27 -23.51 -3.45 22.68
C THR A 27 -23.64 -4.96 22.89
N HIS A 28 -23.91 -5.67 21.80
CA HIS A 28 -22.99 -6.67 21.23
C HIS A 28 -23.59 -7.16 19.92
N ALA A 29 -23.57 -6.29 18.90
CA ALA A 29 -23.73 -6.76 17.52
C ALA A 29 -22.43 -7.49 17.17
N ALA A 30 -22.57 -8.76 16.82
CA ALA A 30 -21.53 -9.73 16.53
C ALA A 30 -20.39 -9.13 15.69
N ALA A 31 -19.22 -9.04 16.32
CA ALA A 31 -17.95 -9.10 15.60
C ALA A 31 -17.75 -10.57 15.23
N ASP A 32 -18.36 -11.01 14.13
CA ASP A 32 -17.97 -12.26 13.48
C ASP A 32 -18.48 -12.26 12.03
N ALA A 33 -17.66 -11.69 11.16
CA ALA A 33 -17.62 -12.11 9.77
C ALA A 33 -16.21 -12.68 9.59
N PRO A 34 -16.05 -13.99 9.33
CA PRO A 34 -14.73 -14.52 9.06
C PRO A 34 -14.22 -13.83 7.80
N ALA A 35 -13.05 -13.21 7.89
CA ALA A 35 -12.30 -12.79 6.71
C ALA A 35 -12.13 -14.05 5.86
N ASP A 36 -12.74 -14.05 4.67
CA ASP A 36 -12.53 -15.08 3.66
C ASP A 36 -11.03 -15.08 3.31
N THR A 37 -10.30 -15.97 3.99
CA THR A 37 -8.84 -16.06 3.99
C THR A 37 -8.35 -17.08 2.97
N SER A 38 -9.22 -17.42 2.01
CA SER A 38 -8.90 -18.22 0.84
C SER A 38 -8.73 -17.29 -0.36
N LEU A 39 -7.63 -17.45 -1.12
CA LEU A 39 -7.34 -16.95 -2.48
C LEU A 39 -6.42 -15.74 -2.64
N ALA A 40 -5.72 -15.79 -3.77
CA ALA A 40 -4.86 -14.82 -4.40
C ALA A 40 -5.56 -13.47 -4.64
N HIS A 41 -5.84 -12.74 -3.56
CA HIS A 41 -6.60 -11.50 -3.65
C HIS A 41 -5.66 -10.32 -3.79
N ASP A 42 -5.61 -9.78 -5.00
CA ASP A 42 -5.02 -8.49 -5.36
C ASP A 42 -5.87 -7.31 -4.83
N ARG A 43 -6.82 -7.59 -3.92
CA ARG A 43 -7.80 -6.66 -3.40
C ARG A 43 -8.32 -7.09 -2.03
N CYS A 44 -8.60 -6.13 -1.15
CA CYS A 44 -9.36 -6.37 0.07
C CYS A 44 -10.36 -5.25 0.30
N ARG A 45 -11.46 -5.56 1.00
CA ARG A 45 -12.43 -4.59 1.52
C ARG A 45 -12.43 -4.68 3.04
N LEU A 46 -12.18 -3.55 3.69
CA LEU A 46 -12.00 -3.46 5.13
C LEU A 46 -12.91 -2.38 5.69
N LYS A 47 -13.16 -2.42 7.00
CA LYS A 47 -13.67 -1.25 7.70
C LYS A 47 -12.57 -0.20 7.76
N ALA A 48 -12.90 1.05 7.51
CA ALA A 48 -11.99 2.19 7.56
C ALA A 48 -11.69 2.56 9.03
N VAL A 49 -10.92 1.72 9.71
CA VAL A 49 -10.49 1.89 11.10
C VAL A 49 -9.01 1.57 11.22
N MET A 50 -8.30 2.25 12.12
CA MET A 50 -6.84 2.13 12.27
C MET A 50 -6.36 0.69 12.52
N ALA A 51 -7.16 -0.11 13.23
CA ALA A 51 -6.82 -1.51 13.53
C ALA A 51 -6.76 -2.42 12.28
N ASN A 52 -7.33 -1.99 11.15
CA ASN A 52 -7.31 -2.77 9.91
C ASN A 52 -6.18 -2.35 8.97
N GLU A 53 -5.36 -1.36 9.34
CA GLU A 53 -4.25 -0.91 8.49
C GLU A 53 -3.23 -2.02 8.27
N GLU A 54 -2.90 -2.79 9.31
CA GLU A 54 -1.99 -3.93 9.23
C GLU A 54 -2.47 -4.98 8.20
N ILE A 55 -3.78 -5.24 8.14
CA ILE A 55 -4.37 -6.16 7.16
C ILE A 55 -4.20 -5.62 5.73
N ALA A 56 -4.32 -4.31 5.53
CA ALA A 56 -4.09 -3.69 4.23
C ALA A 56 -2.62 -3.82 3.79
N GLN A 57 -1.68 -3.68 4.73
CA GLN A 57 -0.25 -3.88 4.47
C GLN A 57 0.09 -5.33 4.16
N ASP A 58 -0.50 -6.29 4.88
CA ASP A 58 -0.30 -7.71 4.61
C ASP A 58 -0.75 -8.08 3.20
N VAL A 59 -1.89 -7.56 2.75
CA VAL A 59 -2.37 -7.75 1.37
C VAL A 59 -1.41 -7.11 0.37
N LEU A 60 -0.94 -5.88 0.63
CA LEU A 60 0.03 -5.21 -0.22
C LEU A 60 1.32 -6.03 -0.37
N VAL A 61 1.93 -6.45 0.74
CA VAL A 61 3.16 -7.24 0.75
C VAL A 61 2.95 -8.56 0.03
N ALA A 62 1.86 -9.26 0.33
CA ALA A 62 1.53 -10.54 -0.29
C ALA A 62 1.35 -10.44 -1.82
N VAL A 63 0.98 -9.28 -2.37
CA VAL A 63 0.89 -9.05 -3.82
C VAL A 63 2.26 -8.68 -4.40
N LEU A 64 3.00 -7.78 -3.73
CA LEU A 64 4.34 -7.35 -4.16
C LEU A 64 5.35 -8.51 -4.20
N ASP A 65 5.20 -9.49 -3.32
CA ASP A 65 6.09 -10.66 -3.22
C ASP A 65 5.79 -11.76 -4.26
N ARG A 66 4.69 -11.65 -5.02
CA ARG A 66 4.39 -12.58 -6.13
C ARG A 66 5.20 -12.31 -7.39
N VAL A 67 5.82 -11.13 -7.49
CA VAL A 67 6.58 -10.70 -8.65
C VAL A 67 8.03 -10.49 -8.25
N ASP A 68 8.91 -11.27 -8.87
CA ASP A 68 10.35 -11.14 -8.66
C ASP A 68 10.87 -9.82 -9.24
N GLY A 69 11.94 -9.32 -8.61
CA GLY A 69 12.65 -8.14 -9.11
C GLY A 69 12.01 -6.79 -8.78
N VAL A 70 10.94 -6.74 -7.99
CA VAL A 70 10.45 -5.49 -7.39
C VAL A 70 11.48 -5.00 -6.34
N PRO A 71 12.14 -3.84 -6.53
CA PRO A 71 13.19 -3.39 -5.62
C PRO A 71 12.65 -3.06 -4.22
N LEU A 72 13.45 -3.31 -3.18
CA LEU A 72 13.08 -3.01 -1.79
C LEU A 72 12.66 -1.54 -1.59
N LYS A 73 13.35 -0.61 -2.26
CA LYS A 73 12.99 0.81 -2.22
C LYS A 73 11.55 1.04 -2.71
N VAL A 74 11.15 0.38 -3.79
CA VAL A 74 9.81 0.52 -4.38
C VAL A 74 8.77 -0.05 -3.43
N LYS A 75 9.03 -1.23 -2.83
CA LYS A 75 8.16 -1.81 -1.80
C LYS A 75 7.96 -0.85 -0.63
N ASN A 76 9.04 -0.25 -0.13
CA ASN A 76 8.99 0.71 0.98
C ASN A 76 8.25 2.01 0.63
N ASP A 77 8.52 2.58 -0.54
CA ASP A 77 7.86 3.81 -1.02
C ASP A 77 6.33 3.57 -1.08
N ILE A 78 5.88 2.44 -1.61
CA ILE A 78 4.46 2.10 -1.74
C ILE A 78 3.83 1.81 -0.38
N ARG A 79 4.51 1.07 0.51
CA ARG A 79 4.04 0.79 1.87
C ARG A 79 3.73 2.08 2.63
N ILE A 80 4.65 3.05 2.61
CA ILE A 80 4.46 4.36 3.26
C ILE A 80 3.29 5.09 2.62
N ALA A 81 3.18 5.08 1.29
CA ALA A 81 2.08 5.74 0.61
C ALA A 81 0.71 5.13 0.95
N VAL A 82 0.61 3.80 1.06
CA VAL A 82 -0.61 3.11 1.46
C VAL A 82 -0.97 3.40 2.92
N GLU A 83 0.01 3.40 3.83
CA GLU A 83 -0.17 3.76 5.23
C GLU A 83 -0.80 5.16 5.36
N GLU A 84 -0.19 6.17 4.74
CA GLU A 84 -0.67 7.54 4.80
C GLU A 84 -2.07 7.72 4.18
N LEU A 85 -2.34 7.07 3.05
CA LEU A 85 -3.66 7.14 2.41
C LEU A 85 -4.74 6.41 3.21
N PHE A 86 -4.41 5.26 3.81
CA PHE A 86 -5.32 4.50 4.65
C PHE A 86 -5.68 5.30 5.90
N VAL A 87 -4.66 5.85 6.60
CA VAL A 87 -4.86 6.69 7.79
C VAL A 87 -5.71 7.92 7.46
N ASN A 88 -5.50 8.54 6.29
CA ASN A 88 -6.31 9.65 5.84
C ASN A 88 -7.79 9.27 5.69
N VAL A 89 -8.10 8.10 5.11
CA VAL A 89 -9.47 7.61 4.99
C VAL A 89 -10.05 7.29 6.36
N ALA A 90 -9.35 6.49 7.18
CA ALA A 90 -9.82 6.05 8.48
C ALA A 90 -10.06 7.21 9.47
N SER A 91 -9.29 8.30 9.34
CA SER A 91 -9.37 9.44 10.26
C SER A 91 -10.35 10.52 9.82
N TYR A 92 -10.54 10.71 8.51
CA TYR A 92 -11.21 11.92 7.99
C TYR A 92 -12.35 11.65 6.99
N ALA A 93 -12.43 10.47 6.37
CA ALA A 93 -13.42 10.26 5.31
C ALA A 93 -14.86 10.15 5.84
N TYR A 94 -15.05 9.74 7.10
CA TYR A 94 -16.39 9.43 7.62
C TYR A 94 -16.65 10.00 9.02
N ALA A 95 -17.90 10.38 9.29
CA ALA A 95 -18.37 10.77 10.63
C ALA A 95 -18.62 9.55 11.56
N SER A 96 -18.76 8.37 10.97
CA SER A 96 -18.91 7.06 11.62
C SER A 96 -18.11 6.03 10.85
N VAL A 97 -17.90 4.82 11.35
CA VAL A 97 -17.11 3.80 10.62
C VAL A 97 -17.69 3.52 9.23
N GLY A 98 -16.86 3.74 8.20
CA GLY A 98 -17.17 3.41 6.81
C GLY A 98 -16.35 2.21 6.30
N ASP A 99 -16.33 2.03 4.97
CA ASP A 99 -15.54 0.99 4.30
C ASP A 99 -14.37 1.61 3.53
N ILE A 100 -13.34 0.81 3.30
CA ILE A 100 -12.26 1.11 2.36
C ILE A 100 -11.94 -0.13 1.55
N GLU A 101 -11.76 0.03 0.25
CA GLU A 101 -11.26 -1.03 -0.64
C GLU A 101 -9.84 -0.69 -1.07
N LEU A 102 -8.92 -1.64 -0.92
CA LEU A 102 -7.57 -1.58 -1.46
C LEU A 102 -7.49 -2.55 -2.64
N SER A 103 -6.92 -2.12 -3.77
CA SER A 103 -6.53 -3.00 -4.86
C SER A 103 -5.09 -2.72 -5.29
N VAL A 104 -4.32 -3.77 -5.51
CA VAL A 104 -2.91 -3.72 -5.88
C VAL A 104 -2.72 -4.51 -7.17
N THR A 105 -2.06 -3.94 -8.16
CA THR A 105 -1.69 -4.63 -9.40
C THR A 105 -0.22 -4.42 -9.66
N VAL A 106 0.50 -5.50 -9.94
CA VAL A 106 1.92 -5.47 -10.28
C VAL A 106 2.09 -5.95 -11.71
N ASP A 107 2.65 -5.08 -12.55
CA ASP A 107 3.05 -5.41 -13.92
C ASP A 107 4.57 -5.54 -13.95
N GLY A 108 5.06 -6.78 -14.02
CA GLY A 108 6.49 -7.08 -14.04
C GLY A 108 7.18 -6.66 -15.35
N ASP A 109 6.46 -6.70 -16.47
CA ASP A 109 6.99 -6.33 -17.79
C ASP A 109 7.10 -4.82 -17.92
N ALA A 110 6.04 -4.09 -17.55
CA ALA A 110 6.03 -2.63 -17.50
C ALA A 110 6.77 -2.07 -16.28
N ARG A 111 7.20 -2.94 -15.36
CA ARG A 111 7.86 -2.61 -14.09
C ARG A 111 7.13 -1.52 -13.32
N ALA A 112 5.85 -1.75 -13.08
CA ALA A 112 4.98 -0.80 -12.40
C ALA A 112 4.08 -1.50 -11.37
N VAL A 113 3.92 -0.87 -10.22
CA VAL A 113 2.87 -1.19 -9.25
C VAL A 113 1.82 -0.09 -9.30
N THR A 114 0.56 -0.49 -9.41
CA THR A 114 -0.58 0.40 -9.27
C THR A 114 -1.35 0.01 -8.02
N VAL A 115 -1.59 0.98 -7.14
CA VAL A 115 -2.47 0.80 -5.98
C VAL A 115 -3.65 1.74 -6.12
N THR A 116 -4.87 1.21 -5.90
CA THR A 116 -6.09 2.00 -5.85
C THR A 116 -6.75 1.81 -4.48
N LEU A 117 -6.98 2.92 -3.77
CA LEU A 117 -7.81 2.98 -2.57
C LEU A 117 -9.14 3.62 -2.91
N THR A 118 -10.23 2.97 -2.52
CA THR A 118 -11.59 3.44 -2.75
C THR A 118 -12.34 3.57 -1.42
N ASP A 119 -12.96 4.73 -1.19
CA ASP A 119 -13.83 4.98 -0.04
C ASP A 119 -15.12 5.70 -0.47
N TRP A 120 -16.17 5.62 0.32
CA TRP A 120 -17.48 6.24 0.11
C TRP A 120 -17.73 7.40 1.09
N GLY A 121 -16.66 7.96 1.64
CA GLY A 121 -16.72 9.06 2.58
C GLY A 121 -16.99 10.39 1.92
N VAL A 122 -16.75 11.47 2.67
CA VAL A 122 -16.85 12.83 2.16
C VAL A 122 -15.90 13.03 0.97
N PRO A 123 -16.31 13.73 -0.11
CA PRO A 123 -15.44 14.00 -1.24
C PRO A 123 -14.15 14.71 -0.80
N PHE A 124 -13.01 14.10 -1.10
CA PHE A 124 -11.70 14.65 -0.76
C PHE A 124 -10.66 14.26 -1.80
N ASP A 125 -10.12 15.25 -2.50
CA ASP A 125 -8.97 15.08 -3.40
C ASP A 125 -7.67 15.38 -2.63
N PRO A 126 -6.90 14.35 -2.21
CA PRO A 126 -5.63 14.56 -1.51
C PRO A 126 -4.60 15.26 -2.40
N PHE A 127 -4.74 15.20 -3.72
CA PHE A 127 -3.73 15.70 -4.64
C PHE A 127 -4.01 17.10 -5.18
N SER A 128 -5.18 17.67 -4.86
CA SER A 128 -5.51 19.05 -5.21
C SER A 128 -4.50 20.07 -4.64
N CYS A 129 -4.33 21.21 -5.33
CA CYS A 129 -3.44 22.29 -4.87
C CYS A 129 -3.84 22.86 -3.49
N ALA A 130 -5.13 22.77 -3.13
CA ALA A 130 -5.63 23.21 -1.83
C ALA A 130 -5.21 22.26 -0.69
N ALA A 131 -5.18 20.95 -0.95
CA ALA A 131 -4.69 19.94 -0.01
C ALA A 131 -3.14 19.91 0.08
N ALA A 132 -2.45 20.36 -0.97
CA ALA A 132 -0.99 20.35 -1.05
C ALA A 132 -0.27 21.49 -0.30
N ARG A 133 -1.01 22.48 0.21
CA ARG A 133 -0.41 23.57 0.98
C ARG A 133 -0.23 23.07 2.42
N PRO A 134 1.00 22.77 2.89
CA PRO A 134 1.20 22.60 4.33
C PRO A 134 0.71 23.88 5.00
N LEU A 135 -0.21 23.75 5.96
CA LEU A 135 -0.57 24.86 6.83
C LEU A 135 0.73 25.43 7.37
N LYS A 136 1.01 26.70 7.06
CA LYS A 136 2.24 27.36 7.46
C LYS A 136 2.29 27.35 8.99
N ALA A 137 3.13 26.50 9.56
CA ALA A 137 3.40 26.48 10.98
C ALA A 137 4.29 27.69 11.30
N TYR A 138 3.85 28.55 12.22
CA TYR A 138 4.63 29.71 12.66
C TYR A 138 5.59 29.34 13.82
N SER A 139 5.41 28.17 14.45
CA SER A 139 6.35 27.52 15.37
C SER A 139 6.27 25.98 15.29
N VAL A 140 7.21 25.27 15.94
CA VAL A 140 7.21 23.79 16.03
C VAL A 140 6.03 23.28 16.86
N GLU A 141 5.59 24.03 17.88
CA GLU A 141 4.43 23.70 18.70
C GLU A 141 3.08 23.93 17.99
N GLU A 142 3.07 24.77 16.95
CA GLU A 142 1.88 25.10 16.14
C GLU A 142 1.82 24.33 14.81
N ALA A 143 2.79 23.46 14.54
CA ALA A 143 2.73 22.60 13.38
C ALA A 143 1.51 21.67 13.53
N PRO A 144 0.49 21.76 12.65
CA PRO A 144 -0.62 20.83 12.72
C PRO A 144 -0.04 19.43 12.58
N ILE A 145 -0.39 18.57 13.53
CA ILE A 145 -0.15 17.12 13.46
C ILE A 145 -1.05 16.62 12.32
N GLY A 146 -0.63 16.80 11.07
CA GLY A 146 -1.42 16.49 9.89
C GLY A 146 -1.09 17.39 8.70
N GLY A 147 -0.82 16.76 7.56
CA GLY A 147 -0.63 17.45 6.26
C GLY A 147 0.68 17.14 5.54
N LEU A 148 1.67 16.52 6.21
CA LEU A 148 2.92 16.08 5.57
C LEU A 148 2.77 14.75 4.84
N GLY A 149 1.90 13.86 5.31
CA GLY A 149 1.72 12.52 4.76
C GLY A 149 1.40 12.54 3.26
N ILE A 150 0.37 13.29 2.87
CA ILE A 150 -0.03 13.43 1.46
C ILE A 150 1.07 14.08 0.60
N VAL A 151 1.81 15.05 1.15
CA VAL A 151 2.97 15.65 0.45
C VAL A 151 4.06 14.60 0.24
N MET A 152 4.28 13.73 1.23
CA MET A 152 5.20 12.61 1.13
C MET A 152 4.75 11.60 0.07
N VAL A 153 3.46 11.23 0.03
CA VAL A 153 2.90 10.36 -1.02
C VAL A 153 3.23 10.92 -2.41
N LYS A 154 3.05 12.22 -2.64
CA LYS A 154 3.39 12.87 -3.91
C LYS A 154 4.88 12.84 -4.24
N GLY A 155 5.75 12.87 -3.23
CA GLY A 155 7.20 12.80 -3.42
C GLY A 155 7.71 11.37 -3.63
N LEU A 156 7.01 10.37 -3.08
CA LEU A 156 7.37 8.96 -3.19
C LEU A 156 6.86 8.35 -4.49
N MET A 157 5.67 8.71 -4.95
CA MET A 157 5.00 8.10 -6.10
C MET A 157 5.34 8.81 -7.41
N ASP A 158 5.28 8.08 -8.54
CA ASP A 158 5.57 8.66 -9.85
C ASP A 158 4.31 9.29 -10.47
N GLU A 159 3.14 8.69 -10.22
CA GLU A 159 1.85 9.24 -10.64
C GLU A 159 0.82 9.11 -9.51
N CYS A 160 0.01 10.15 -9.34
CA CYS A 160 -1.06 10.23 -8.35
C CYS A 160 -2.32 10.75 -9.04
N PHE A 161 -3.42 10.02 -8.91
CA PHE A 161 -4.70 10.34 -9.51
C PHE A 161 -5.80 10.30 -8.47
N TYR A 162 -6.76 11.21 -8.63
CA TYR A 162 -8.00 11.21 -7.89
C TYR A 162 -9.17 11.29 -8.87
N ARG A 163 -10.24 10.57 -8.58
CA ARG A 163 -11.56 10.82 -9.17
C ARG A 163 -12.67 10.53 -8.16
N ARG A 164 -13.79 11.23 -8.32
CA ARG A 164 -15.06 10.90 -7.66
C ARG A 164 -15.97 10.22 -8.67
N VAL A 165 -16.42 9.00 -8.39
CA VAL A 165 -17.32 8.22 -9.26
C VAL A 165 -18.35 7.50 -8.40
N ASP A 166 -19.63 7.58 -8.76
CA ASP A 166 -20.73 6.88 -8.08
C ASP A 166 -20.76 7.03 -6.55
N GLY A 167 -20.41 8.22 -6.06
CA GLY A 167 -20.36 8.50 -4.64
C GLY A 167 -19.13 7.93 -3.92
N ALA A 168 -18.15 7.40 -4.63
CA ALA A 168 -16.87 6.94 -4.10
C ALA A 168 -15.72 7.89 -4.48
N ASN A 169 -14.81 8.13 -3.53
CA ASN A 169 -13.46 8.62 -3.79
C ASN A 169 -12.61 7.45 -4.28
N GLU A 170 -11.91 7.62 -5.40
CA GLU A 170 -10.88 6.69 -5.85
C GLU A 170 -9.55 7.43 -5.93
N VAL A 171 -8.60 6.99 -5.11
CA VAL A 171 -7.22 7.43 -5.11
C VAL A 171 -6.37 6.35 -5.76
N ARG A 172 -5.67 6.68 -6.84
CA ARG A 172 -4.76 5.77 -7.52
C ARG A 172 -3.34 6.32 -7.49
N ILE A 173 -2.40 5.50 -7.07
CA ILE A 173 -0.96 5.80 -7.08
C ILE A 173 -0.22 4.78 -7.93
N VAL A 174 0.81 5.23 -8.64
CA VAL A 174 1.66 4.39 -9.48
C VAL A 174 3.11 4.59 -9.10
N LYS A 175 3.84 3.48 -8.95
CA LYS A 175 5.28 3.48 -8.76
C LYS A 175 5.95 2.54 -9.75
N ARG A 176 7.01 3.01 -10.39
CA ARG A 176 7.76 2.32 -11.44
C ARG A 176 9.17 2.00 -10.96
N TRP A 177 9.78 1.00 -11.58
CA TRP A 177 11.19 0.68 -11.35
C TRP A 177 11.94 0.39 -12.65
N ALA A 178 13.25 0.67 -12.63
CA ALA A 178 14.11 0.39 -13.76
C ALA A 178 14.48 -1.10 -13.81
N ALA A 179 14.94 -1.55 -14.99
CA ALA A 179 15.68 -2.81 -15.04
C ALA A 179 16.84 -2.74 -14.05
N PRO A 180 17.23 -3.87 -13.43
CA PRO A 180 18.62 -3.95 -13.01
C PRO A 180 19.48 -3.64 -14.24
N GLU A 181 20.37 -2.65 -14.12
CA GLU A 181 21.38 -2.41 -15.14
C GLU A 181 22.15 -3.72 -15.31
N PRO A 182 22.37 -4.24 -16.54
CA PRO A 182 23.11 -5.48 -16.71
C PRO A 182 24.44 -5.32 -15.97
N GLU A 183 24.73 -6.27 -15.07
CA GLU A 183 25.95 -6.27 -14.28
C GLU A 183 27.11 -6.04 -15.24
N ARG A 184 27.71 -4.84 -15.19
CA ARG A 184 28.98 -4.62 -15.88
C ARG A 184 29.97 -5.47 -15.12
N VAL A 185 30.20 -6.68 -15.60
CA VAL A 185 31.41 -7.42 -15.26
C VAL A 185 32.54 -6.45 -15.55
N PRO A 186 33.26 -5.93 -14.52
CA PRO A 186 34.40 -5.08 -14.79
C PRO A 186 35.28 -5.87 -15.74
N ALA A 187 35.68 -5.25 -16.85
CA ALA A 187 36.60 -5.89 -17.77
C ALA A 187 37.72 -6.47 -16.92
N ALA A 188 37.91 -7.80 -16.99
CA ALA A 188 38.97 -8.46 -16.26
C ALA A 188 40.23 -7.61 -16.46
N PRO A 189 40.96 -7.24 -15.39
CA PRO A 189 42.15 -6.43 -15.54
C PRO A 189 42.96 -7.05 -16.67
N ALA A 190 43.31 -6.25 -17.67
CA ALA A 190 44.07 -6.73 -18.82
C ALA A 190 45.24 -7.51 -18.25
N TRP A 191 45.22 -8.83 -18.43
CA TRP A 191 46.23 -9.70 -17.86
C TRP A 191 47.54 -9.27 -18.52
N ASN A 192 48.39 -8.59 -17.77
CA ASN A 192 49.61 -7.95 -18.26
C ASN A 192 50.77 -8.96 -18.39
N GLY A 193 50.48 -10.26 -18.32
CA GLY A 193 51.45 -11.34 -18.39
C GLY A 193 52.44 -11.38 -17.22
N SER A 194 52.40 -10.45 -16.27
CA SER A 194 53.32 -10.40 -15.14
C SER A 194 52.62 -10.87 -13.87
N GLY A 195 52.52 -12.19 -13.70
CA GLY A 195 51.82 -12.71 -12.55
C GLY A 195 51.75 -14.22 -12.40
N ILE A 196 52.63 -15.01 -13.03
CA ILE A 196 53.01 -16.33 -12.49
C ILE A 196 54.47 -16.61 -12.89
N ASP A 197 55.42 -15.92 -12.24
CA ASP A 197 56.86 -16.26 -12.36
C ASP A 197 57.24 -17.47 -11.47
N ASP A 198 56.26 -18.20 -10.95
CA ASP A 198 56.45 -19.31 -10.00
C ASP A 198 55.47 -20.47 -10.26
N LEU A 199 55.19 -20.83 -11.52
CA LEU A 199 54.46 -22.08 -11.83
C LEU A 199 55.24 -23.32 -11.34
N ASP A 200 56.55 -23.21 -11.17
CA ASP A 200 57.40 -24.26 -10.61
C ASP A 200 57.25 -24.41 -9.09
N LYS A 201 56.64 -23.44 -8.38
CA LYS A 201 56.37 -23.55 -6.93
C LYS A 201 55.01 -24.18 -6.60
N ILE A 202 54.16 -24.42 -7.60
CA ILE A 202 52.88 -25.11 -7.45
C ILE A 202 53.01 -26.56 -7.93
N GLN A 203 54.11 -27.21 -7.55
CA GLN A 203 54.24 -28.67 -7.57
C GLN A 203 54.26 -29.16 -6.13
N GLY A 204 53.14 -28.97 -5.43
CA GLY A 204 52.76 -29.87 -4.34
C GLY A 204 51.85 -30.93 -4.96
N GLU A 205 52.17 -32.20 -4.76
CA GLU A 205 51.33 -33.34 -5.16
C GLU A 205 49.87 -33.07 -4.76
N LEU A 206 49.01 -32.85 -5.77
CA LEU A 206 47.58 -33.03 -5.59
C LEU A 206 47.37 -34.53 -5.43
N ASP A 207 46.82 -34.94 -4.29
CA ASP A 207 46.41 -36.32 -4.09
C ASP A 207 45.13 -36.63 -4.90
N ASP A 208 44.87 -37.91 -5.14
CA ASP A 208 43.72 -38.35 -5.94
C ASP A 208 42.35 -37.95 -5.30
N ASP A 209 42.34 -37.52 -4.04
CA ASP A 209 41.13 -37.08 -3.33
C ASP A 209 40.71 -35.66 -3.75
N ASP A 210 41.66 -34.76 -4.06
CA ASP A 210 41.38 -33.38 -4.50
C ASP A 210 40.74 -33.29 -5.91
N LEU A 211 40.97 -34.27 -6.79
CA LEU A 211 40.42 -34.30 -8.14
C LEU A 211 38.91 -34.56 -8.19
N THR A 212 38.34 -35.12 -7.11
CA THR A 212 36.91 -35.46 -7.06
C THR A 212 36.02 -34.24 -6.79
N ALA A 213 36.58 -33.13 -6.27
CA ALA A 213 35.83 -31.92 -5.94
C ALA A 213 35.61 -30.96 -7.14
N ILE A 214 36.40 -31.08 -8.22
CA ILE A 214 36.38 -30.14 -9.35
C ILE A 214 35.52 -30.64 -10.53
N ALA A 215 35.21 -31.95 -10.59
CA ALA A 215 34.45 -32.55 -11.69
C ALA A 215 32.93 -32.31 -11.67
N GLY A 216 32.40 -31.51 -10.74
CA GLY A 216 30.95 -31.27 -10.58
C GLY A 216 30.36 -30.11 -11.39
N GLY A 217 31.15 -29.35 -12.14
CA GLY A 217 30.67 -28.07 -12.71
C GLY A 217 31.40 -27.59 -13.95
N MET A 218 31.70 -28.47 -14.90
CA MET A 218 32.18 -28.04 -16.22
C MET A 218 31.11 -28.32 -17.27
N VAL A 219 30.25 -27.33 -17.52
CA VAL A 219 29.40 -27.30 -18.72
C VAL A 219 30.33 -27.05 -19.91
N VAL A 220 30.58 -28.10 -20.66
CA VAL A 220 31.25 -28.03 -21.96
C VAL A 220 30.32 -27.31 -22.93
N MET A 221 30.64 -26.06 -23.29
CA MET A 221 30.03 -25.38 -24.44
C MET A 221 30.84 -25.75 -25.68
N GLU A 222 30.28 -26.56 -26.57
CA GLU A 222 30.88 -26.87 -27.88
C GLU A 222 30.88 -25.65 -28.82
N PRO A 223 31.92 -25.48 -29.67
CA PRO A 223 31.96 -24.39 -30.65
C PRO A 223 31.45 -24.83 -32.04
N HIS A 224 30.21 -24.48 -32.36
CA HIS A 224 29.69 -24.42 -33.74
C HIS A 224 28.75 -23.20 -33.81
N SER A 225 28.75 -22.27 -34.75
CA SER A 225 29.36 -22.15 -36.08
C SER A 225 29.00 -20.75 -36.59
N TRP A 226 29.97 -19.96 -37.07
CA TRP A 226 29.73 -18.78 -37.90
C TRP A 226 30.48 -18.98 -39.22
N LEU A 227 29.72 -19.26 -40.28
CA LEU A 227 30.03 -18.90 -41.65
C LEU A 227 29.09 -17.76 -42.04
#